data_AF-A7TL02-F1
#
_entry.id   AF-A7TL02-F1
#
_cell.length_a   1.000
_cell.length_b   1.000
_cell.length_c   1.000
_cell.angle_alpha   90.00
_cell.angle_beta   90.00
_cell.angle_gamma   90.00
#
_symmetry.space_group_name_H-M   'P 1'
#
loop_
_entity.id
_entity.type
_entity.pdbx_description
1 polymer ?
#
loop_
_entity_poly.entity_id
_entity_poly.type
_entity_poly.pdbx_seq_one_letter_code
_entity_poly.pdbx_strand_id
1 'polypeptide(L)'
;MLFKQWNEFVAPRHELDSPIIARNDDSLQLLSLPEVHMPETDLSKYKNVVLTTKIMDPLFPSKLLSAEKIADITTTLKIDESQDVGESENHSWDYEENFPNEVGFKRDSNNRRLLSFSSPIFAFKDTIIIMIEENFIKMSAIFSNVIAEQVINHLLINGNPDLNFIAIGTSDRILNIKKLTQDHCSLEPPEFVTGFIGSILTQLISKEVNVFTGILAPSEGPIGFEKMTLDVIKELIDICQELLDIKSTEYSVDCQRMWRLDGAAIGAQSGLYI
;
A
#
# COMPACT_ATOMS: atom_id res chain seq x y z
N MET A 1 -26.35 33.03 5.64
CA MET A 1 -24.99 32.77 5.12
C MET A 1 -24.07 32.58 6.31
N LEU A 2 -23.79 31.33 6.66
CA LEU A 2 -22.77 30.99 7.65
C LEU A 2 -21.42 31.02 6.92
N PHE A 3 -20.74 32.16 6.97
CA PHE A 3 -19.34 32.23 6.59
C PHE A 3 -18.54 31.48 7.67
N LYS A 4 -17.94 30.34 7.32
CA LYS A 4 -16.87 29.74 8.13
C LYS A 4 -15.78 30.79 8.25
N GLN A 5 -15.54 31.29 9.45
CA GLN A 5 -14.35 32.09 9.75
C GLN A 5 -13.12 31.22 9.41
N TRP A 6 -12.28 31.69 8.49
CA TRP A 6 -10.94 31.14 8.35
C TRP A 6 -10.22 31.43 9.65
N ASN A 7 -9.99 30.39 10.46
CA ASN A 7 -9.06 30.48 11.57
C ASN A 7 -7.69 30.79 10.98
N GLU A 8 -7.24 32.03 11.14
CA GLU A 8 -5.87 32.45 10.91
C GLU A 8 -4.98 31.80 11.99
N PHE A 9 -4.69 30.52 11.82
CA PHE A 9 -3.61 29.91 12.59
C PHE A 9 -2.29 30.46 12.07
N VAL A 10 -1.53 31.09 12.97
CA VAL A 10 -0.20 31.70 12.72
C VAL A 10 0.88 30.62 12.53
N ALA A 11 0.58 29.37 12.90
CA ALA A 11 1.48 28.23 12.74
C ALA A 11 1.49 27.72 11.29
N PRO A 12 2.65 27.32 10.74
CA PRO A 12 2.72 26.70 9.43
C PRO A 12 1.85 25.43 9.35
N ARG A 13 1.16 25.21 8.21
CA ARG A 13 0.26 24.04 8.03
C ARG A 13 0.87 22.69 8.39
N HIS A 14 2.17 22.50 8.19
CA HIS A 14 2.87 21.25 8.52
C HIS A 14 2.96 20.96 10.03
N GLU A 15 2.81 21.95 10.90
CA GLU A 15 2.68 21.75 12.35
C GLU A 15 1.24 21.38 12.75
N LEU A 16 0.25 21.74 11.94
CA LEU A 16 -1.18 21.45 12.19
C LEU A 16 -1.59 20.08 11.64
N ASP A 17 -0.98 19.66 10.53
CA ASP A 17 -1.29 18.41 9.82
C ASP A 17 -0.44 17.21 10.33
N SER A 18 0.53 17.43 11.22
CA SER A 18 1.31 16.34 11.84
C SER A 18 0.70 15.98 13.20
N PRO A 19 0.34 14.71 13.47
CA PRO A 19 0.13 14.29 14.84
C PRO A 19 1.41 14.59 15.64
N ILE A 20 1.29 15.33 16.74
CA ILE A 20 2.42 15.60 17.64
C ILE A 20 2.70 14.29 18.38
N ILE A 21 3.69 13.54 17.89
CA ILE A 21 4.07 12.23 18.45
C ILE A 21 4.91 12.38 19.73
N ALA A 22 5.41 13.58 20.06
CA ALA A 22 6.21 13.82 21.27
C ALA A 22 6.05 15.26 21.81
N ARG A 23 5.97 15.43 23.14
CA ARG A 23 6.11 16.72 23.85
C ARG A 23 7.56 17.10 24.17
N ASN A 24 8.50 16.18 23.95
CA ASN A 24 9.93 16.42 24.16
C ASN A 24 10.62 16.57 22.80
N ASP A 25 10.56 17.77 22.24
CA ASP A 25 11.43 18.14 21.11
C ASP A 25 12.93 18.04 21.50
N ASP A 26 13.23 18.04 22.82
CA ASP A 26 14.57 18.01 23.39
C ASP A 26 15.10 16.61 23.79
N SER A 27 14.33 15.53 23.62
CA SER A 27 14.86 14.17 23.85
C SER A 27 14.72 13.32 22.60
N LEU A 28 15.80 13.22 21.82
CA LEU A 28 16.00 12.25 20.75
C LEU A 28 16.01 10.82 21.35
N GLN A 29 14.85 10.33 21.77
CA GLN A 29 14.68 8.94 22.17
C GLN A 29 14.32 8.13 20.93
N LEU A 30 14.97 6.98 20.77
CA LEU A 30 14.72 6.09 19.66
C LEU A 30 13.28 5.55 19.79
N LEU A 31 12.43 5.88 18.82
CA LEU A 31 11.06 5.37 18.75
C LEU A 31 11.06 3.91 18.31
N SER A 32 10.04 3.16 18.75
CA SER A 32 9.86 1.78 18.30
C SER A 32 9.51 1.73 16.81
N LEU A 33 10.07 0.73 16.12
CA LEU A 33 9.71 0.43 14.73
C LEU A 33 8.63 -0.65 14.69
N PRO A 34 7.80 -0.70 13.63
CA PRO A 34 6.87 -1.80 13.43
C PRO A 34 7.59 -3.16 13.37
N GLU A 35 7.06 -4.14 14.08
CA GLU A 35 7.48 -5.55 13.98
C GLU A 35 6.63 -6.24 12.93
N VAL A 36 7.26 -6.81 11.89
CA VAL A 36 6.59 -7.56 10.82
C VAL A 36 6.84 -9.05 11.04
N HIS A 37 5.77 -9.81 11.21
CA HIS A 37 5.80 -11.27 11.29
C HIS A 37 5.37 -11.87 9.97
N MET A 38 6.32 -12.52 9.30
CA MET A 38 6.07 -13.33 8.10
C MET A 38 5.62 -14.74 8.51
N PRO A 39 4.64 -15.32 7.82
CA PRO A 39 4.15 -16.66 8.12
C PRO A 39 5.13 -17.74 7.69
N GLU A 40 5.27 -18.80 8.50
CA GLU A 40 6.04 -20.00 8.16
C GLU A 40 5.33 -20.80 7.07
N THR A 41 5.51 -20.37 5.82
CA THR A 41 4.93 -21.01 4.64
C THR A 41 6.02 -21.35 3.64
N ASP A 42 5.95 -22.54 3.04
CA ASP A 42 6.87 -22.92 1.97
C ASP A 42 6.53 -22.17 0.68
N LEU A 43 7.34 -21.16 0.37
CA LEU A 43 7.21 -20.31 -0.81
C LEU A 43 8.10 -20.79 -1.98
N SER A 44 8.92 -21.82 -1.78
CA SER A 44 9.90 -22.29 -2.77
C SER A 44 9.26 -22.88 -4.03
N LYS A 45 8.02 -23.36 -3.92
CA LYS A 45 7.25 -23.96 -5.01
C LYS A 45 6.72 -22.96 -6.05
N TYR A 46 6.74 -21.66 -5.74
CA TYR A 46 6.21 -20.61 -6.61
C TYR A 46 7.30 -20.01 -7.49
N LYS A 47 6.92 -19.55 -8.68
CA LYS A 47 7.83 -18.97 -9.68
C LYS A 47 7.66 -17.47 -9.84
N ASN A 48 6.46 -16.96 -9.57
CA ASN A 48 6.17 -15.54 -9.64
C ASN A 48 5.67 -15.03 -8.28
N VAL A 49 6.04 -13.81 -7.94
CA VAL A 49 5.45 -13.07 -6.82
C VAL A 49 4.95 -11.72 -7.30
N VAL A 50 3.68 -11.46 -7.07
CA VAL A 50 3.06 -10.16 -7.32
C VAL A 50 3.02 -9.38 -6.01
N LEU A 51 3.64 -8.21 -6.00
CA LEU A 51 3.71 -7.29 -4.89
C LEU A 51 2.91 -6.05 -5.25
N THR A 52 1.81 -5.83 -4.57
CA THR A 52 0.88 -4.75 -4.92
C THR A 52 0.22 -4.16 -3.68
N THR A 53 -0.50 -3.06 -3.86
CA THR A 53 -1.40 -2.50 -2.86
C THR A 53 -2.84 -2.93 -3.11
N LYS A 54 -3.70 -2.79 -2.09
CA LYS A 54 -5.12 -3.19 -2.13
C LYS A 54 -5.94 -2.47 -3.21
N ILE A 55 -5.51 -1.30 -3.69
CA ILE A 55 -6.16 -0.59 -4.81
C ILE A 55 -6.22 -1.48 -6.06
N MET A 56 -5.26 -2.39 -6.23
CA MET A 56 -5.16 -3.29 -7.38
C MET A 56 -5.90 -4.62 -7.20
N ASP A 57 -6.62 -4.83 -6.09
CA ASP A 57 -7.43 -6.03 -5.86
C ASP A 57 -8.34 -6.40 -7.07
N PRO A 58 -8.96 -5.43 -7.79
CA PRO A 58 -9.77 -5.74 -8.97
C PRO A 58 -9.02 -6.42 -10.14
N LEU A 59 -7.68 -6.39 -10.17
CA LEU A 59 -6.88 -7.13 -11.16
C LEU A 59 -6.78 -8.63 -10.85
N PHE A 60 -7.19 -9.06 -9.65
CA PHE A 60 -7.06 -10.43 -9.17
C PHE A 60 -8.41 -11.04 -8.77
N PRO A 61 -9.35 -11.23 -9.72
CA PRO A 61 -10.66 -11.80 -9.45
C PRO A 61 -10.53 -13.22 -8.87
N SER A 62 -10.66 -13.33 -7.54
CA SER A 62 -10.33 -14.54 -6.78
C SER A 62 -11.06 -15.79 -7.25
N LYS A 63 -12.34 -15.66 -7.64
CA LYS A 63 -13.15 -16.77 -8.17
C LYS A 63 -12.68 -17.25 -9.54
N LEU A 64 -12.25 -16.35 -10.41
CA LEU A 64 -11.81 -16.68 -11.77
C LEU A 64 -10.41 -17.29 -11.75
N LEU A 65 -9.52 -16.74 -10.91
CA LEU A 65 -8.16 -17.22 -10.76
C LEU A 65 -8.05 -18.47 -9.88
N SER A 66 -9.13 -18.83 -9.18
CA SER A 66 -9.12 -19.83 -8.09
C SER A 66 -8.02 -19.50 -7.07
N ALA A 67 -7.92 -18.22 -6.70
CA ALA A 67 -6.92 -17.74 -5.76
C ALA A 67 -7.30 -18.19 -4.34
N GLU A 68 -6.40 -18.91 -3.69
CA GLU A 68 -6.57 -19.40 -2.32
C GLU A 68 -5.71 -18.58 -1.37
N LYS A 69 -6.27 -18.23 -0.21
CA LYS A 69 -5.51 -17.59 0.85
C LYS A 69 -4.62 -18.64 1.52
N ILE A 70 -3.31 -18.41 1.53
CA ILE A 70 -2.34 -19.35 2.11
C ILE A 70 -1.85 -18.92 3.49
N ALA A 71 -1.77 -17.61 3.75
CA ALA A 71 -1.31 -17.08 5.04
C ALA A 71 -1.65 -15.59 5.21
N ASP A 72 -1.21 -14.99 6.32
CA ASP A 72 -1.31 -13.55 6.61
C ASP A 72 0.06 -13.00 7.06
N ILE A 73 0.42 -11.83 6.56
CA ILE A 73 1.50 -11.01 7.10
C ILE A 73 0.91 -10.14 8.19
N THR A 74 1.45 -10.22 9.41
CA THR A 74 0.98 -9.38 10.51
C THR A 74 2.04 -8.36 10.86
N THR A 75 1.63 -7.10 10.97
CA THR A 75 2.52 -6.01 11.39
C THR A 75 1.97 -5.42 12.66
N THR A 76 2.81 -5.25 13.67
CA THR A 76 2.42 -4.67 14.95
C THR A 76 3.35 -3.54 15.35
N LEU A 77 2.80 -2.46 15.90
CA LEU A 77 3.58 -1.40 16.54
C LEU A 77 3.09 -1.26 17.97
N LYS A 78 3.99 -1.49 18.91
CA LYS A 78 3.77 -1.30 20.34
C LYS A 78 4.34 0.05 20.74
N ILE A 79 3.48 0.92 21.27
CA ILE A 79 3.88 2.20 21.83
C ILE A 79 3.92 2.02 23.35
N ASP A 80 5.11 2.17 23.94
CA ASP A 80 5.30 2.06 25.39
C ASP A 80 4.76 3.30 26.11
N GLU A 81 4.35 3.16 27.37
CA GLU A 81 3.76 4.25 28.18
C GLU A 81 4.69 5.47 28.34
N SER A 82 6.02 5.27 28.26
CA SER A 82 7.00 6.36 28.28
C SER A 82 7.03 7.19 26.99
N GLN A 83 6.45 6.66 25.92
CA GLN A 83 6.28 7.28 24.60
C GLN A 83 4.81 7.71 24.36
N ASP A 84 3.89 7.33 25.26
CA ASP A 84 2.47 7.73 25.18
C ASP A 84 2.34 9.18 25.62
N VAL A 85 2.28 10.08 24.64
CA VAL A 85 1.96 11.48 24.88
C VAL A 85 0.48 11.54 25.23
N GLY A 86 0.18 11.76 26.52
CA GLY A 86 -1.20 11.96 26.96
C GLY A 86 -1.92 12.97 26.06
N GLU A 87 -3.22 12.72 25.81
CA GLU A 87 -4.09 13.55 24.98
C GLU A 87 -3.86 15.03 25.29
N SER A 88 -3.30 15.75 24.32
CA SER A 88 -3.14 17.18 24.44
C SER A 88 -4.50 17.82 24.15
N GLU A 89 -5.09 18.46 25.16
CA GLU A 89 -6.44 19.08 25.13
C GLU A 89 -6.63 20.19 24.07
N ASN A 90 -5.63 20.49 23.24
CA ASN A 90 -5.62 21.62 22.31
C ASN A 90 -5.19 21.22 20.89
N HIS A 91 -5.89 20.27 20.28
CA HIS A 91 -5.82 20.08 18.83
C HIS A 91 -7.09 20.63 18.17
N SER A 92 -6.92 21.45 17.13
CA SER A 92 -8.03 21.98 16.34
C SER A 92 -8.69 20.94 15.44
N TRP A 93 -8.09 19.75 15.32
CA TRP A 93 -8.60 18.66 14.52
C TRP A 93 -8.55 17.36 15.31
N ASP A 94 -9.71 16.94 15.79
CA ASP A 94 -9.89 15.65 16.47
C ASP A 94 -10.11 14.56 15.41
N TYR A 95 -9.10 13.72 15.20
CA TYR A 95 -9.17 12.59 14.28
C TYR A 95 -10.18 11.53 14.76
N GLU A 96 -10.41 11.41 16.07
CA GLU A 96 -11.43 10.54 16.64
C GLU A 96 -12.83 11.10 16.40
N GLU A 97 -13.01 12.42 16.43
CA GLU A 97 -14.29 13.08 16.10
C GLU A 97 -14.65 12.92 14.60
N ASN A 98 -13.67 13.08 13.71
CA ASN A 98 -13.91 13.07 12.26
C ASN A 98 -13.87 11.66 11.64
N PHE A 99 -13.09 10.74 12.23
CA PHE A 99 -12.94 9.36 11.75
C PHE A 99 -13.01 8.33 12.89
N PRO A 100 -14.11 8.30 13.67
CA PRO A 100 -14.24 7.49 14.89
C PRO A 100 -14.10 5.98 14.66
N ASN A 101 -14.39 5.50 13.45
CA ASN A 101 -14.28 4.09 13.08
C ASN A 101 -12.91 3.73 12.49
N GLU A 102 -12.03 4.71 12.32
CA GLU A 102 -10.80 4.57 11.55
C GLU A 102 -9.55 4.58 12.42
N VAL A 103 -9.59 5.28 13.56
CA VAL A 103 -8.44 5.51 14.44
C VAL A 103 -8.66 4.78 15.76
N GLY A 104 -8.63 3.44 15.72
CA GLY A 104 -8.83 2.62 16.92
C GLY A 104 -7.53 1.97 17.39
N PHE A 105 -6.82 2.58 18.33
CA PHE A 105 -5.74 1.89 19.04
C PHE A 105 -6.34 0.75 19.86
N LYS A 106 -5.89 -0.48 19.64
CA LYS A 106 -6.20 -1.59 20.56
C LYS A 106 -5.29 -1.47 21.76
N ARG A 107 -5.77 -1.83 22.95
CA ARG A 107 -4.90 -1.96 24.13
C ARG A 107 -4.47 -3.41 24.29
N ASP A 108 -3.18 -3.64 24.48
CA ASP A 108 -2.65 -4.97 24.83
C ASP A 108 -2.93 -5.28 26.32
N SER A 109 -2.72 -6.54 26.72
CA SER A 109 -2.72 -7.08 28.08
C SER A 109 -1.94 -6.25 29.11
N ASN A 110 -0.89 -5.55 28.67
CA ASN A 110 -0.10 -4.61 29.48
C ASN A 110 -0.57 -3.15 29.36
N ASN A 111 -1.80 -2.91 28.89
CA ASN A 111 -2.43 -1.60 28.70
C ASN A 111 -1.71 -0.64 27.71
N ARG A 112 -0.77 -1.15 26.91
CA ARG A 112 -0.05 -0.40 25.87
C ARG A 112 -0.91 -0.19 24.62
N ARG A 113 -0.75 0.95 23.95
CA ARG A 113 -1.38 1.19 22.63
C ARG A 113 -0.71 0.30 21.58
N LEU A 114 -1.54 -0.49 20.90
CA LEU A 114 -1.15 -1.44 19.87
C LEU A 114 -1.84 -1.06 18.57
N LEU A 115 -1.04 -0.81 17.54
CA LEU A 115 -1.50 -0.80 16.15
C LEU A 115 -1.16 -2.14 15.53
N SER A 116 -2.15 -2.78 14.88
CA SER A 116 -1.93 -4.06 14.21
C SER A 116 -2.66 -4.09 12.88
N PHE A 117 -1.90 -4.42 11.84
CA PHE A 117 -2.37 -4.59 10.48
C PHE A 117 -2.12 -6.02 10.03
N SER A 118 -3.07 -6.59 9.29
CA SER A 118 -2.94 -7.93 8.72
C SER A 118 -3.17 -7.85 7.21
N SER A 119 -2.23 -8.35 6.43
CA SER A 119 -2.29 -8.37 4.97
C SER A 119 -2.25 -9.82 4.46
N PRO A 120 -3.29 -10.30 3.78
CA PRO A 120 -3.34 -11.69 3.32
C PRO A 120 -2.36 -11.97 2.19
N ILE A 121 -1.85 -13.20 2.19
CA ILE A 121 -1.10 -13.78 1.08
C ILE A 121 -2.01 -14.75 0.34
N PHE A 122 -2.19 -14.50 -0.96
CA PHE A 122 -2.94 -15.38 -1.85
C PHE A 122 -2.01 -16.13 -2.77
N ALA A 123 -2.45 -17.30 -3.24
CA ALA A 123 -1.76 -18.07 -4.24
C ALA A 123 -2.73 -18.55 -5.31
N PHE A 124 -2.28 -18.52 -6.56
CA PHE A 124 -2.96 -19.17 -7.67
C PHE A 124 -1.90 -19.76 -8.59
N LYS A 125 -2.11 -21.00 -9.06
CA LYS A 125 -1.12 -21.74 -9.87
C LYS A 125 0.28 -21.71 -9.21
N ASP A 126 1.28 -21.17 -9.91
CA ASP A 126 2.67 -20.98 -9.50
C ASP A 126 2.99 -19.52 -9.10
N THR A 127 1.96 -18.72 -8.81
CA THR A 127 2.09 -17.30 -8.45
C THR A 127 1.57 -17.01 -7.05
N ILE A 128 2.32 -16.24 -6.27
CA ILE A 128 1.89 -15.65 -5.00
C ILE A 128 1.47 -14.20 -5.25
N ILE A 129 0.42 -13.73 -4.58
CA ILE A 129 0.00 -12.33 -4.55
C ILE A 129 0.07 -11.84 -3.11
N ILE A 130 0.83 -10.78 -2.88
CA ILE A 130 0.89 -10.06 -1.60
C ILE A 130 0.31 -8.66 -1.84
N MET A 131 -0.81 -8.39 -1.16
CA MET A 131 -1.52 -7.12 -1.25
C MET A 131 -1.47 -6.40 0.08
N ILE A 132 -0.74 -5.28 0.14
CA ILE A 132 -0.70 -4.44 1.35
C ILE A 132 -1.80 -3.41 1.29
N GLU A 133 -2.55 -3.30 2.39
CA GLU A 133 -3.54 -2.24 2.57
C GLU A 133 -2.84 -0.97 3.01
N GLU A 134 -2.68 -0.02 2.10
CA GLU A 134 -2.25 1.33 2.48
C GLU A 134 -3.48 2.19 2.81
N ASN A 135 -3.31 3.09 3.76
CA ASN A 135 -4.34 4.04 4.13
C ASN A 135 -3.67 5.29 4.71
N PHE A 136 -3.75 6.40 4.00
CA PHE A 136 -3.15 7.68 4.40
C PHE A 136 -3.59 8.16 5.80
N ILE A 137 -4.79 7.79 6.26
CA ILE A 137 -5.34 8.20 7.55
C ILE A 137 -4.82 7.30 8.68
N LYS A 138 -4.69 5.98 8.45
CA LYS A 138 -4.42 4.98 9.50
C LYS A 138 -2.99 4.48 9.56
N MET A 139 -2.31 4.45 8.42
CA MET A 139 -1.05 3.74 8.25
C MET A 139 0.03 4.73 7.85
N SER A 140 0.95 4.99 8.79
CA SER A 140 2.15 5.75 8.49
C SER A 140 3.03 5.02 7.48
N ALA A 141 3.71 5.78 6.61
CA ALA A 141 4.61 5.25 5.58
C ALA A 141 5.74 4.37 6.16
N ILE A 142 6.08 4.51 7.45
CA ILE A 142 7.07 3.64 8.10
C ILE A 142 6.65 2.16 8.07
N PHE A 143 5.35 1.87 8.17
CA PHE A 143 4.86 0.50 8.04
C PHE A 143 5.13 -0.03 6.64
N SER A 144 4.81 0.74 5.59
CA SER A 144 5.08 0.35 4.20
C SER A 144 6.58 0.07 3.99
N ASN A 145 7.47 0.88 4.57
CA ASN A 145 8.91 0.71 4.47
C ASN A 145 9.40 -0.60 5.12
N VAL A 146 9.00 -0.84 6.38
CA VAL A 146 9.45 -2.03 7.11
C VAL A 146 8.81 -3.30 6.54
N ILE A 147 7.54 -3.26 6.14
CA ILE A 147 6.88 -4.38 5.46
C ILE A 147 7.61 -4.70 4.15
N ALA A 148 7.93 -3.70 3.33
CA ALA A 148 8.64 -3.91 2.07
C ALA A 148 10.00 -4.60 2.30
N GLU A 149 10.79 -4.12 3.26
CA GLU A 149 12.09 -4.72 3.58
C GLU A 149 11.95 -6.18 4.06
N GLN A 150 11.04 -6.44 4.99
CA GLN A 150 10.85 -7.77 5.58
C GLN A 150 10.27 -8.78 4.59
N VAL A 151 9.32 -8.34 3.75
CA VAL A 151 8.74 -9.19 2.68
C VAL A 151 9.81 -9.57 1.67
N ILE A 152 10.60 -8.61 1.17
CA ILE A 152 11.66 -8.90 0.20
C ILE A 152 12.73 -9.81 0.81
N ASN A 153 13.18 -9.53 2.04
CA ASN A 153 14.14 -10.39 2.74
C ASN A 153 13.63 -11.83 2.86
N HIS A 154 12.39 -11.99 3.30
CA HIS A 154 11.79 -13.31 3.46
C HIS A 154 11.67 -14.05 2.14
N LEU A 155 11.25 -13.37 1.07
CA LEU A 155 11.12 -13.97 -0.27
C LEU A 155 12.48 -14.38 -0.85
N LEU A 156 13.54 -13.61 -0.62
CA LEU A 156 14.88 -13.95 -1.10
C LEU A 156 15.51 -15.12 -0.32
N ILE A 157 15.20 -15.26 0.97
CA ILE A 157 15.77 -16.32 1.83
C ILE A 157 14.98 -17.63 1.69
N ASN A 158 13.64 -17.55 1.69
CA ASN A 158 12.74 -18.71 1.77
C ASN A 158 12.01 -19.02 0.45
N GLY A 159 12.10 -18.14 -0.54
CA GLY A 159 11.47 -18.31 -1.85
C GLY A 159 12.33 -19.11 -2.83
N ASN A 160 11.82 -19.23 -4.06
CA ASN A 160 12.55 -19.85 -5.16
C ASN A 160 13.76 -18.96 -5.56
N PRO A 161 14.97 -19.52 -5.79
CA PRO A 161 16.10 -18.75 -6.29
C PRO A 161 15.84 -17.99 -7.61
N ASP A 162 14.99 -18.54 -8.46
CA ASP A 162 14.61 -17.97 -9.76
C ASP A 162 13.24 -17.25 -9.70
N LEU A 163 12.85 -16.75 -8.51
CA LEU A 163 11.57 -16.07 -8.33
C LEU A 163 11.53 -14.77 -9.15
N ASN A 164 10.53 -14.64 -10.01
CA ASN A 164 10.26 -13.43 -10.77
C ASN A 164 9.38 -12.48 -9.95
N PHE A 165 9.89 -11.28 -9.68
CA PHE A 165 9.19 -10.26 -8.90
C PHE A 165 8.38 -9.33 -9.82
N ILE A 166 7.09 -9.20 -9.55
CA ILE A 166 6.19 -8.30 -10.29
C ILE A 166 5.63 -7.28 -9.30
N ALA A 167 6.12 -6.04 -9.34
CA ALA A 167 5.60 -4.95 -8.53
C ALA A 167 4.56 -4.15 -9.33
N ILE A 168 3.33 -4.04 -8.84
CA ILE A 168 2.25 -3.30 -9.51
C ILE A 168 1.75 -2.21 -8.56
N GLY A 169 1.67 -0.98 -9.05
CA GLY A 169 1.34 0.17 -8.22
C GLY A 169 0.79 1.34 -8.99
N THR A 170 0.48 2.40 -8.25
CA THR A 170 0.10 3.69 -8.80
C THR A 170 1.09 4.78 -8.41
N SER A 171 1.05 5.92 -9.09
CA SER A 171 1.74 7.15 -8.70
C SER A 171 0.98 8.39 -9.20
N ASP A 172 0.92 9.43 -8.37
CA ASP A 172 0.41 10.76 -8.74
C ASP A 172 1.47 11.64 -9.43
N ARG A 173 2.67 11.10 -9.64
CA ARG A 173 3.82 11.79 -10.23
C ARG A 173 4.19 11.29 -11.61
N ILE A 174 3.34 10.49 -12.25
CA ILE A 174 3.55 9.97 -13.60
C ILE A 174 2.37 10.31 -14.50
N LEU A 175 2.61 10.50 -15.79
CA LEU A 175 1.56 10.88 -16.75
C LEU A 175 0.96 9.68 -17.48
N ASN A 176 1.74 8.62 -17.67
CA ASN A 176 1.37 7.42 -18.40
C ASN A 176 1.91 6.17 -17.69
N ILE A 177 1.42 4.98 -18.05
CA ILE A 177 1.91 3.74 -17.44
C ILE A 177 3.41 3.60 -17.70
N LYS A 178 4.15 3.33 -16.62
CA LYS A 178 5.60 3.15 -16.65
C LYS A 178 5.95 1.70 -16.37
N LYS A 179 6.91 1.19 -17.13
CA LYS A 179 7.54 -0.11 -16.94
C LYS A 179 8.97 0.05 -16.45
N LEU A 180 9.29 -0.64 -15.37
CA LEU A 180 10.60 -0.66 -14.74
C LEU A 180 11.12 -2.09 -14.75
N THR A 181 12.39 -2.28 -15.09
CA THR A 181 13.11 -3.53 -14.92
C THR A 181 14.48 -3.22 -14.34
N GLN A 182 15.30 -4.23 -14.07
CA GLN A 182 16.67 -4.03 -13.61
C GLN A 182 17.48 -3.12 -14.56
N ASP A 183 17.33 -3.32 -15.87
CA ASP A 183 18.15 -2.64 -16.88
C ASP A 183 17.47 -1.43 -17.51
N HIS A 184 16.17 -1.21 -17.26
CA HIS A 184 15.41 -0.17 -17.93
C HIS A 184 14.47 0.57 -16.97
N CYS A 185 14.62 1.89 -16.92
CA CYS A 185 13.72 2.79 -16.20
C CYS A 185 13.03 3.72 -17.21
N SER A 186 11.70 3.61 -17.33
CA SER A 186 10.89 4.47 -18.20
C SER A 186 10.38 5.75 -17.52
N LEU A 187 10.74 5.98 -16.26
CA LEU A 187 10.45 7.24 -15.56
C LEU A 187 11.33 8.36 -16.14
N GLU A 188 10.72 9.49 -16.47
CA GLU A 188 11.40 10.67 -16.96
C GLU A 188 11.38 11.76 -15.89
N PRO A 189 12.51 12.36 -15.48
CA PRO A 189 12.50 13.43 -14.48
C PRO A 189 11.55 14.57 -14.90
N PRO A 190 10.68 15.07 -13.98
CA PRO A 190 10.68 14.88 -12.54
C PRO A 190 9.75 13.77 -12.02
N GLU A 191 9.42 12.76 -12.82
CA GLU A 191 8.58 11.63 -12.41
C GLU A 191 9.25 10.75 -11.35
N PHE A 192 8.47 10.28 -10.36
CA PHE A 192 8.94 9.36 -9.32
C PHE A 192 7.79 8.51 -8.76
N VAL A 193 8.13 7.61 -7.83
CA VAL A 193 7.20 6.72 -7.14
C VAL A 193 7.47 6.73 -5.64
N THR A 194 6.42 6.68 -4.83
CA THR A 194 6.46 6.65 -3.36
C THR A 194 5.55 5.55 -2.81
N GLY A 195 5.32 5.56 -1.50
CA GLY A 195 4.47 4.57 -0.84
C GLY A 195 5.08 3.17 -0.85
N PHE A 196 4.26 2.17 -0.58
CA PHE A 196 4.69 0.78 -0.50
C PHE A 196 5.42 0.30 -1.75
N ILE A 197 4.95 0.67 -2.95
CA ILE A 197 5.55 0.23 -4.21
C ILE A 197 6.91 0.88 -4.43
N GLY A 198 7.06 2.16 -4.09
CA GLY A 198 8.36 2.82 -4.09
C GLY A 198 9.36 2.13 -3.15
N SER A 199 8.90 1.72 -1.95
CA SER A 199 9.72 0.99 -0.99
C SER A 199 10.10 -0.41 -1.49
N ILE A 200 9.17 -1.15 -2.11
CA ILE A 200 9.46 -2.44 -2.74
C ILE A 200 10.51 -2.29 -3.84
N LEU A 201 10.33 -1.35 -4.76
CA LEU A 201 11.29 -1.11 -5.85
C LEU A 201 12.67 -0.73 -5.29
N THR A 202 12.70 0.10 -4.25
CA THR A 202 13.95 0.47 -3.56
C THR A 202 14.65 -0.77 -2.99
N GLN A 203 13.92 -1.68 -2.37
CA GLN A 203 14.48 -2.92 -1.80
C GLN A 203 14.96 -3.89 -2.89
N LEU A 204 14.21 -4.05 -3.98
CA LEU A 204 14.61 -4.88 -5.12
C LEU A 204 15.90 -4.37 -5.77
N ILE A 205 16.01 -3.06 -5.98
CA ILE A 205 17.20 -2.42 -6.54
C ILE A 205 18.38 -2.52 -5.58
N SER A 206 18.18 -2.20 -4.29
CA SER A 206 19.26 -2.16 -3.29
C SER A 206 19.83 -3.55 -2.98
N LYS A 207 19.04 -4.60 -3.19
CA LYS A 207 19.46 -6.00 -3.00
C LYS A 207 19.91 -6.68 -4.30
N GLU A 208 20.04 -5.92 -5.38
CA GLU A 208 20.52 -6.40 -6.68
C GLU A 208 19.70 -7.60 -7.21
N VAL A 209 18.38 -7.56 -7.05
CA VAL A 209 17.49 -8.61 -7.56
C VAL A 209 17.46 -8.54 -9.08
N ASN A 210 17.91 -9.63 -9.74
CA ASN A 210 18.12 -9.62 -11.19
C ASN A 210 16.83 -9.72 -12.03
N VAL A 211 15.77 -10.32 -11.47
CA VAL A 211 14.54 -10.60 -12.23
C VAL A 211 13.36 -9.93 -11.55
N PHE A 212 13.11 -8.67 -11.95
CA PHE A 212 11.89 -7.97 -11.56
C PHE A 212 11.29 -7.13 -12.69
N THR A 213 9.97 -6.96 -12.62
CA THR A 213 9.18 -6.04 -13.44
C THR A 213 8.33 -5.16 -12.54
N GLY A 214 8.51 -3.84 -12.62
CA GLY A 214 7.65 -2.84 -12.00
C GLY A 214 6.69 -2.24 -13.03
N ILE A 215 5.40 -2.19 -12.71
CA ILE A 215 4.36 -1.52 -13.49
C ILE A 215 3.74 -0.43 -12.61
N LEU A 216 3.83 0.83 -13.06
CA LEU A 216 3.28 1.97 -12.35
C LEU A 216 2.20 2.63 -13.19
N ALA A 217 1.02 2.80 -12.62
CA ALA A 217 -0.12 3.44 -13.28
C ALA A 217 -0.34 4.88 -12.78
N PRO A 218 -0.68 5.83 -13.66
CA PRO A 218 -1.02 7.17 -13.22
C PRO A 218 -2.32 7.16 -12.40
N SER A 219 -2.33 7.85 -11.27
CA SER A 219 -3.50 7.99 -10.41
C SER A 219 -3.55 9.37 -9.75
N GLU A 220 -4.70 9.74 -9.20
CA GLU A 220 -4.83 10.93 -8.34
C GLU A 220 -5.43 10.58 -6.98
N GLY A 221 -5.18 11.42 -5.97
CA GLY A 221 -5.72 11.24 -4.63
C GLY A 221 -4.69 10.74 -3.61
N PRO A 222 -5.04 10.75 -2.30
CA PRO A 222 -4.16 10.29 -1.25
C PRO A 222 -4.02 8.76 -1.27
N ILE A 223 -2.92 8.27 -0.68
CA ILE A 223 -2.60 6.84 -0.60
C ILE A 223 -3.75 6.05 0.05
N GLY A 224 -4.19 4.98 -0.61
CA GLY A 224 -5.32 4.14 -0.20
C GLY A 224 -6.70 4.63 -0.66
N PHE A 225 -6.77 5.77 -1.37
CA PHE A 225 -8.01 6.35 -1.90
C PHE A 225 -7.85 6.81 -3.37
N GLU A 226 -6.87 6.25 -4.06
CA GLU A 226 -6.47 6.63 -5.40
C GLU A 226 -7.61 6.48 -6.41
N LYS A 227 -7.61 7.34 -7.43
CA LYS A 227 -8.53 7.33 -8.57
C LYS A 227 -7.73 7.14 -9.84
N MET A 228 -8.26 6.34 -10.75
CA MET A 228 -7.64 6.07 -12.05
C MET A 228 -8.65 6.29 -13.17
N THR A 229 -8.16 6.66 -14.34
CA THR A 229 -8.99 6.78 -15.54
C THR A 229 -9.33 5.40 -16.10
N LEU A 230 -10.46 5.29 -16.81
CA LEU A 230 -10.89 4.02 -17.39
C LEU A 230 -9.91 3.48 -18.45
N ASP A 231 -9.23 4.37 -19.18
CA ASP A 231 -8.22 3.99 -20.18
C ASP A 231 -7.01 3.33 -19.51
N VAL A 232 -6.54 3.91 -18.41
CA VAL A 232 -5.43 3.36 -17.61
C VAL A 232 -5.82 2.01 -17.00
N ILE A 233 -7.05 1.90 -16.47
CA ILE A 233 -7.57 0.63 -15.94
C ILE A 233 -7.58 -0.45 -17.04
N LYS A 234 -8.04 -0.12 -18.24
CA LYS A 234 -8.09 -1.06 -19.36
C LYS A 234 -6.68 -1.52 -19.76
N GLU A 235 -5.75 -0.60 -19.89
CA GLU A 235 -4.36 -0.92 -20.23
C GLU A 235 -3.69 -1.77 -19.13
N LEU A 236 -3.96 -1.50 -17.85
CA LEU A 236 -3.49 -2.34 -16.74
C LEU A 236 -4.02 -3.77 -16.80
N ILE A 237 -5.31 -3.96 -17.15
CA ILE A 237 -5.90 -5.28 -17.31
C ILE A 237 -5.18 -6.06 -18.42
N ASP A 238 -4.94 -5.41 -19.56
CA ASP A 238 -4.27 -6.03 -20.70
C ASP A 238 -2.82 -6.42 -20.33
N ILE A 239 -2.08 -5.53 -19.66
CA ILE A 239 -0.72 -5.78 -19.18
C ILE A 239 -0.69 -6.94 -18.16
N CYS A 240 -1.60 -6.94 -17.18
CA CYS A 240 -1.65 -8.00 -16.16
C CYS A 240 -2.02 -9.35 -16.74
N GLN A 241 -2.92 -9.37 -17.73
CA GLN A 241 -3.30 -10.57 -18.44
C GLN A 241 -2.09 -11.21 -19.15
N GLU A 242 -1.27 -10.39 -19.81
CA GLU A 242 -0.04 -10.83 -20.49
C GLU A 242 1.01 -11.29 -19.48
N LEU A 243 1.29 -10.50 -18.45
CA LEU A 243 2.33 -10.79 -17.45
C LEU A 243 2.08 -12.09 -16.69
N LEU A 244 0.82 -12.46 -16.47
CA LEU A 244 0.42 -13.63 -15.70
C LEU A 244 0.01 -14.84 -16.57
N ASP A 245 0.19 -14.75 -17.90
CA ASP A 245 -0.24 -15.76 -18.89
C ASP A 245 -1.69 -16.24 -18.66
N ILE A 246 -2.61 -15.29 -18.46
CA ILE A 246 -4.02 -15.60 -18.21
C ILE A 246 -4.74 -15.74 -19.55
N LYS A 247 -5.00 -16.99 -19.94
CA LYS A 247 -5.65 -17.35 -21.23
C LYS A 247 -7.16 -17.15 -21.26
N SER A 248 -7.79 -16.81 -20.13
CA SER A 248 -9.24 -16.66 -20.07
C SER A 248 -9.69 -15.37 -20.76
N THR A 249 -10.57 -15.50 -21.75
CA THR A 249 -11.22 -14.35 -22.38
C THR A 249 -12.18 -13.62 -21.44
N GLU A 250 -12.56 -14.25 -20.33
CA GLU A 250 -13.44 -13.67 -19.30
C GLU A 250 -12.67 -12.79 -18.30
N TYR A 251 -11.34 -12.87 -18.28
CA TYR A 251 -10.50 -12.13 -17.32
C TYR A 251 -10.74 -10.62 -17.38
N SER A 252 -10.71 -10.03 -18.58
CA SER A 252 -10.92 -8.59 -18.75
C SER A 252 -12.32 -8.14 -18.33
N VAL A 253 -13.34 -8.95 -18.62
CA VAL A 253 -14.74 -8.66 -18.26
C VAL A 253 -14.92 -8.67 -16.75
N ASP A 254 -14.35 -9.67 -16.07
CA ASP A 254 -14.46 -9.79 -14.62
C ASP A 254 -13.66 -8.71 -13.88
N CYS A 255 -12.46 -8.37 -14.36
CA CYS A 255 -11.68 -7.25 -13.83
C CYS A 255 -12.42 -5.93 -14.00
N GLN A 256 -12.96 -5.65 -15.19
CA GLN A 256 -13.76 -4.45 -15.45
C GLN A 256 -14.99 -4.38 -14.52
N ARG A 257 -15.65 -5.52 -14.28
CA ARG A 257 -16.77 -5.58 -13.34
C ARG A 257 -16.32 -5.21 -11.92
N MET A 258 -15.18 -5.73 -11.45
CA MET A 258 -14.65 -5.42 -10.13
C MET A 258 -14.23 -3.95 -10.02
N TRP A 259 -13.54 -3.39 -11.01
CA TRP A 259 -13.16 -1.98 -11.04
C TRP A 259 -14.36 -1.03 -10.99
N ARG A 260 -15.49 -1.39 -11.63
CA ARG A 260 -16.74 -0.60 -11.56
C ARG A 260 -17.41 -0.63 -10.19
N LEU A 261 -17.11 -1.63 -9.37
CA LEU A 261 -17.60 -1.73 -7.99
C LEU A 261 -16.63 -1.08 -7.01
N ASP A 262 -15.41 -0.76 -7.45
CA ASP A 262 -14.35 -0.22 -6.61
C ASP A 262 -14.38 1.31 -6.53
N GLY A 263 -13.90 1.83 -5.40
CA GLY A 263 -13.81 3.25 -5.14
C GLY A 263 -12.96 4.01 -6.17
N ALA A 264 -11.98 3.36 -6.80
CA ALA A 264 -11.08 3.96 -7.77
C ALA A 264 -11.80 4.51 -9.03
N ALA A 265 -12.95 3.95 -9.39
CA ALA A 265 -13.74 4.35 -10.57
C ALA A 265 -14.97 5.24 -10.24
N ILE A 266 -15.06 5.78 -9.01
CA ILE A 266 -16.23 6.54 -8.52
C ILE A 266 -16.63 7.71 -9.43
N GLY A 267 -15.68 8.40 -10.07
CA GLY A 267 -15.99 9.55 -10.93
C GLY A 267 -16.92 9.19 -12.09
N ALA A 268 -16.69 8.05 -12.74
CA ALA A 268 -17.55 7.54 -13.80
C ALA A 268 -18.82 6.89 -13.22
N GLN A 269 -18.70 6.14 -12.12
CA GLN A 269 -19.83 5.42 -11.51
C GLN A 269 -20.91 6.36 -10.95
N SER A 270 -20.50 7.48 -10.36
CA SER A 270 -21.40 8.49 -9.80
C SER A 270 -22.09 9.35 -10.87
N GLY A 271 -21.70 9.21 -12.14
CA GLY A 271 -22.16 10.08 -13.23
C GLY A 271 -21.62 11.51 -13.12
N LEU A 272 -20.57 11.73 -12.33
CA LEU A 272 -19.93 13.04 -12.19
C LEU A 272 -19.23 13.46 -13.48
N TYR A 273 -18.66 12.48 -14.19
CA TYR A 273 -18.09 12.64 -15.53
C TYR A 273 -18.80 11.64 -16.47
N ILE A 274 -19.43 12.16 -17.53
CA ILE A 274 -20.24 11.42 -18.51
C ILE A 274 -19.53 11.41 -19.87
#